data_AF-A0A7R9B3G2-F1
#
_entry.id   AF-A0A7R9B3G2-F1
#
_cell.length_a   1.000
_cell.length_b   1.000
_cell.length_c   1.000
_cell.angle_alpha   90.00
_cell.angle_beta   90.00
_cell.angle_gamma   90.00
#
_symmetry.space_group_name_H-M   'P 1'
#
loop_
_entity.id
_entity.type
_entity.pdbx_description
1 polymer ?
#
loop_
_entity_poly.entity_id
_entity_poly.type
_entity_poly.pdbx_seq_one_letter_code
_entity_poly.pdbx_strand_id
1 'polypeptide(L)'
;MSFFSNLFGGKKTDTPPTTGEAIQKLRETEEMLIKKQEFLETKIEQEIGTAKKHGTKNKRAAIQALKRKKRYEKQLQQIDGTLSTIEMQREALEGANTNTAVLTTMKNAADALKSAHQHM
;
A
#
# COMPACT_ATOMS: atom_id res chain seq x y z
N MET A 1 -3.84 -13.44 48.87
CA MET A 1 -2.56 -12.76 48.56
C MET A 1 -2.40 -12.70 47.05
N SER A 2 -2.36 -11.48 46.54
CA SER A 2 -2.20 -11.12 45.13
C SER A 2 -0.70 -11.15 44.78
N PHE A 3 -0.26 -12.09 43.94
CA PHE A 3 1.13 -12.12 43.46
C PHE A 3 1.30 -12.54 41.98
N PHE A 4 0.22 -12.83 41.24
CA PHE A 4 0.32 -13.27 39.83
C PHE A 4 -0.40 -12.38 38.80
N SER A 5 -1.00 -11.25 39.20
CA SER A 5 -1.79 -10.41 38.27
C SER A 5 -0.99 -9.39 37.45
N ASN A 6 0.30 -9.17 37.73
CA ASN A 6 1.04 -7.99 37.22
C ASN A 6 2.36 -8.29 36.49
N LEU A 7 2.61 -9.52 36.03
CA LEU A 7 3.86 -9.88 35.34
C LEU A 7 3.76 -9.90 33.80
N PHE A 8 2.59 -9.61 33.22
CA PHE A 8 2.46 -9.27 31.80
C PHE A 8 2.02 -7.81 31.69
N GLY A 9 3.04 -6.94 31.80
CA GLY A 9 2.89 -5.50 31.88
C GLY A 9 2.17 -4.90 30.68
N GLY A 10 1.18 -4.07 31.01
CA GLY A 10 0.80 -2.89 30.25
C GLY A 10 0.18 -3.15 28.89
N LYS A 11 -1.16 -3.12 28.84
CA LYS A 11 -1.85 -2.59 27.65
C LYS A 11 -1.25 -1.22 27.35
N LYS A 12 -0.32 -1.16 26.39
CA LYS A 12 -0.18 0.05 25.58
C LYS A 12 -1.56 0.23 24.97
N THR A 13 -2.24 1.29 25.34
CA THR A 13 -3.38 1.78 24.58
C THR A 13 -2.82 2.18 23.22
N ASP A 14 -2.75 1.23 22.29
CA ASP A 14 -2.50 1.53 20.89
C ASP A 14 -3.68 2.38 20.45
N THR A 15 -3.51 3.70 20.56
CA THR A 15 -4.42 4.65 19.94
C THR A 15 -4.50 4.26 18.47
N PRO A 16 -5.70 4.02 17.93
CA PRO A 16 -5.83 3.65 16.53
C PRO A 16 -5.13 4.73 15.69
N PRO A 17 -4.36 4.34 14.66
CA PRO A 17 -3.61 5.29 13.86
C PRO A 17 -4.57 6.34 13.29
N THR A 18 -4.10 7.58 13.25
CA THR A 18 -4.90 8.64 12.63
C THR A 18 -5.06 8.37 11.15
N THR A 19 -6.11 8.92 10.52
CA THR A 19 -6.32 8.78 9.07
C THR A 19 -5.11 9.26 8.27
N GLY A 20 -4.45 10.34 8.72
CA GLY A 20 -3.23 10.85 8.09
C GLY A 20 -2.05 9.88 8.19
N GLU A 21 -1.82 9.28 9.36
CA GLU A 21 -0.78 8.25 9.55
C GLU A 21 -1.04 6.99 8.72
N ALA A 22 -2.30 6.58 8.61
CA ALA A 22 -2.70 5.44 7.78
C ALA A 22 -2.43 5.70 6.29
N ILE A 23 -2.81 6.89 5.79
CA ILE A 23 -2.52 7.31 4.41
C ILE A 23 -1.01 7.32 4.15
N GLN A 24 -0.23 7.87 5.08
CA GLN A 24 1.22 7.94 4.94
C GLN A 24 1.86 6.54 4.84
N LYS A 25 1.44 5.60 5.70
CA LYS A 25 1.90 4.20 5.64
C LYS A 25 1.50 3.50 4.33
N LEU A 26 0.31 3.78 3.80
CA LEU A 26 -0.11 3.25 2.51
C LEU A 26 0.80 3.76 1.38
N ARG A 27 1.13 5.05 1.36
CA ARG A 27 2.07 5.65 0.39
C ARG A 27 3.48 5.06 0.48
N GLU A 28 3.99 4.85 1.69
CA GLU A 28 5.30 4.21 1.89
C GLU A 28 5.30 2.76 1.39
N THR A 29 4.19 2.04 1.60
CA THR A 29 4.03 0.66 1.12
C THR A 29 3.92 0.61 -0.40
N GLU A 30 3.16 1.53 -1.00
CA GLU A 30 3.06 1.72 -2.45
C GLU A 30 4.42 1.95 -3.09
N GLU A 31 5.23 2.88 -2.55
CA GLU A 31 6.58 3.17 -3.04
C GLU A 31 7.49 1.92 -2.97
N MET A 32 7.39 1.14 -1.90
CA MET A 32 8.13 -0.12 -1.77
C MET A 32 7.70 -1.15 -2.82
N LEU A 33 6.41 -1.26 -3.09
CA LEU A 33 5.87 -2.18 -4.09
C LEU A 33 6.27 -1.77 -5.52
N ILE A 34 6.27 -0.47 -5.83
CA ILE A 34 6.74 0.06 -7.13
C ILE A 34 8.22 -0.28 -7.31
N LYS A 35 9.08 0.00 -6.32
CA LYS A 35 10.50 -0.40 -6.37
C LYS A 35 10.68 -1.91 -6.56
N LYS A 36 9.78 -2.71 -5.98
CA LYS A 36 9.79 -4.16 -6.13
C LYS A 36 9.38 -4.60 -7.54
N GLN A 37 8.41 -3.91 -8.13
CA GLN A 37 7.95 -4.09 -9.51
C GLN A 37 9.11 -3.87 -10.49
N GLU A 38 9.75 -2.69 -10.44
CA GLU A 38 10.89 -2.32 -11.29
C GLU A 38 12.05 -3.32 -11.17
N PHE A 39 12.33 -3.78 -9.96
CA PHE A 39 13.35 -4.81 -9.72
C PHE A 39 13.00 -6.13 -10.42
N LEU A 40 11.73 -6.57 -10.34
CA LEU A 40 11.28 -7.80 -10.97
C LEU A 40 11.28 -7.69 -12.50
N GLU A 41 10.87 -6.55 -13.06
CA GLU A 41 10.95 -6.24 -14.50
C GLU A 41 12.39 -6.33 -15.00
N THR A 42 13.32 -5.68 -14.31
CA THR A 42 14.76 -5.76 -14.63
C THR A 42 15.26 -7.21 -14.60
N LYS A 43 14.81 -8.01 -13.62
CA LYS A 43 15.17 -9.44 -13.54
C LYS A 43 14.59 -10.25 -14.70
N ILE A 44 13.36 -9.97 -15.11
CA ILE A 44 12.72 -10.60 -16.27
C ILE A 44 13.53 -10.32 -17.53
N GLU A 45 13.93 -9.07 -17.77
CA GLU A 45 14.75 -8.68 -18.93
C GLU A 45 16.11 -9.39 -18.94
N GLN A 46 16.77 -9.47 -17.79
CA GLN A 46 18.05 -10.19 -17.64
C GLN A 46 17.91 -11.68 -18.01
N GLU A 47 16.85 -12.34 -17.58
CA GLU A 47 16.60 -13.74 -17.91
C GLU A 47 16.22 -13.94 -19.37
N ILE A 48 15.48 -12.99 -19.98
CA ILE A 48 15.21 -12.99 -21.43
C ILE A 48 16.53 -12.88 -22.21
N GLY A 49 17.41 -11.95 -21.84
CA GLY A 49 18.72 -11.79 -22.46
C GLY A 49 19.57 -13.06 -22.34
N THR A 50 19.57 -13.68 -21.16
CA THR A 50 20.26 -14.95 -20.91
C THR A 50 19.69 -16.09 -21.78
N ALA A 51 18.37 -16.20 -21.85
CA ALA A 51 17.71 -17.21 -22.68
C ALA A 51 18.05 -17.04 -24.17
N LYS A 52 18.02 -15.80 -24.69
CA LYS A 52 18.40 -15.48 -26.07
C LYS A 52 19.87 -15.82 -26.35
N LYS A 53 20.78 -15.48 -25.43
CA LYS A 53 22.22 -15.76 -25.56
C LYS A 53 22.55 -17.25 -25.62
N HIS A 54 21.83 -18.06 -24.84
CA HIS A 54 22.07 -19.51 -24.74
C HIS A 54 21.18 -20.37 -25.64
N GLY A 55 20.18 -19.79 -26.32
CA GLY A 55 19.16 -20.54 -27.07
C GLY A 55 19.72 -21.52 -28.10
N THR A 56 20.78 -21.14 -28.82
CA THR A 56 21.40 -21.98 -29.86
C THR A 56 22.60 -22.79 -29.36
N LYS A 57 23.26 -22.35 -28.27
CA LYS A 57 24.52 -22.94 -27.77
C LYS A 57 24.32 -23.88 -26.59
N ASN A 58 23.37 -23.58 -25.72
CA ASN A 58 23.12 -24.33 -24.50
C ASN A 58 21.63 -24.30 -24.13
N LYS A 59 20.89 -25.23 -24.72
CA LYS A 59 19.45 -25.40 -24.51
C LYS A 59 19.09 -25.55 -23.03
N ARG A 60 19.91 -26.25 -22.23
CA ARG A 60 19.65 -26.45 -20.80
C ARG A 60 19.69 -25.14 -20.03
N ALA A 61 20.71 -24.31 -20.28
CA ALA A 61 20.84 -22.99 -19.66
C ALA A 61 19.69 -22.06 -20.08
N ALA A 62 19.30 -22.06 -21.36
CA ALA A 62 18.18 -21.26 -21.84
C ALA A 62 16.85 -21.65 -21.18
N ILE A 63 16.56 -22.95 -21.05
CA ILE A 63 15.34 -23.44 -20.37
C ILE A 63 15.32 -23.03 -18.88
N GLN A 64 16.47 -23.09 -18.20
CA GLN A 64 16.55 -22.64 -16.80
C GLN A 64 16.27 -21.14 -16.65
N ALA A 65 16.80 -20.31 -17.56
CA ALA A 65 16.51 -18.88 -17.59
C ALA A 65 15.02 -18.61 -17.82
N LEU A 66 14.38 -19.31 -18.76
CA LEU A 66 12.94 -19.18 -19.01
C LEU A 66 12.08 -19.61 -17.80
N LYS A 67 12.51 -20.63 -17.04
CA LYS A 67 11.83 -21.01 -15.79
C LYS A 67 11.94 -19.92 -14.72
N ARG A 68 13.12 -19.29 -14.57
CA ARG A 68 13.30 -18.16 -13.64
C ARG A 68 12.48 -16.95 -14.07
N LYS A 69 12.50 -16.59 -15.36
CA LYS A 69 11.62 -15.56 -15.95
C LYS A 69 10.16 -15.78 -15.55
N LYS A 70 9.63 -16.98 -15.81
CA LYS A 70 8.22 -17.31 -15.50
C LYS A 70 7.90 -17.17 -14.01
N ARG A 71 8.84 -17.48 -13.12
CA ARG A 71 8.67 -17.28 -11.67
C ARG A 71 8.62 -15.79 -11.31
N TYR A 72 9.48 -14.97 -11.91
CA TYR A 72 9.47 -13.51 -11.68
C TYR A 72 8.19 -12.87 -12.23
N GLU A 73 7.71 -13.30 -13.41
CA GLU A 73 6.42 -12.83 -13.96
C GLU A 73 5.24 -13.13 -13.02
N LYS A 74 5.21 -14.32 -12.41
CA LYS A 74 4.18 -14.64 -11.42
C LYS A 74 4.28 -13.75 -10.18
N GLN A 75 5.49 -13.44 -9.73
CA GLN A 75 5.69 -12.52 -8.60
C GLN A 75 5.25 -11.11 -8.97
N LEU A 76 5.59 -10.64 -10.18
CA LEU A 76 5.21 -9.33 -10.69
C LEU A 76 3.68 -9.17 -10.69
N GLN A 77 2.96 -10.15 -11.25
CA GLN A 77 1.49 -10.15 -11.27
C GLN A 77 0.87 -10.06 -9.86
N GLN A 78 1.49 -10.69 -8.86
CA GLN A 78 1.03 -10.61 -7.47
C GLN A 78 1.27 -9.22 -6.87
N ILE A 79 2.43 -8.62 -7.17
CA ILE A 79 2.75 -7.25 -6.76
C ILE A 79 1.78 -6.27 -7.40
N ASP A 80 1.50 -6.38 -8.69
CA ASP A 80 0.56 -5.51 -9.41
C ASP A 80 -0.84 -5.52 -8.78
N GLY A 81 -1.36 -6.71 -8.45
CA GLY A 81 -2.67 -6.84 -7.79
C GLY A 81 -2.69 -6.27 -6.37
N THR A 82 -1.58 -6.44 -5.64
CA THR A 82 -1.45 -5.89 -4.28
C THR A 82 -1.33 -4.36 -4.32
N LEU A 83 -0.54 -3.83 -5.25
CA LEU A 83 -0.35 -2.40 -5.48
C LEU A 83 -1.68 -1.73 -5.80
N SER A 84 -2.43 -2.24 -6.77
CA SER A 84 -3.76 -1.73 -7.12
C SER A 84 -4.72 -1.71 -5.93
N THR A 85 -4.67 -2.73 -5.07
CA THR A 85 -5.49 -2.76 -3.86
C THR A 85 -5.10 -1.67 -2.87
N ILE A 86 -3.80 -1.42 -2.68
CA ILE A 86 -3.29 -0.38 -1.79
C ILE A 86 -3.61 1.02 -2.32
N GLU A 87 -3.46 1.24 -3.63
CA GLU A 87 -3.82 2.49 -4.30
C GLU A 87 -5.30 2.82 -4.08
N MET A 88 -6.19 1.85 -4.34
CA MET A 88 -7.63 2.00 -4.11
C MET A 88 -7.95 2.31 -2.64
N GLN A 89 -7.28 1.65 -1.68
CA GLN A 89 -7.50 1.89 -0.26
C GLN A 89 -7.01 3.29 0.16
N ARG A 90 -5.85 3.72 -0.35
CA ARG A 90 -5.30 5.05 -0.10
C ARG A 90 -6.26 6.12 -0.61
N GLU A 91 -6.71 6.00 -1.85
CA GLU A 91 -7.65 6.96 -2.46
C GLU A 91 -8.99 7.01 -1.72
N ALA A 92 -9.52 5.86 -1.29
CA ALA A 92 -10.73 5.80 -0.48
C ALA A 92 -10.56 6.54 0.86
N LEU A 93 -9.42 6.37 1.54
CA LEU A 93 -9.14 7.07 2.80
C LEU A 93 -8.93 8.57 2.60
N GLU A 94 -8.20 8.97 1.55
CA GLU A 94 -7.98 10.38 1.20
C GLU A 94 -9.31 11.08 0.85
N GLY A 95 -10.15 10.41 0.08
CA GLY A 95 -11.50 10.86 -0.25
C GLY A 95 -12.40 10.98 0.98
N ALA A 96 -12.41 9.97 1.85
CA ALA A 96 -13.18 10.00 3.10
C ALA A 96 -12.72 11.13 4.04
N ASN A 97 -11.41 11.36 4.15
CA ASN A 97 -10.84 12.43 4.97
C ASN A 97 -11.26 13.82 4.43
N THR A 98 -11.16 14.02 3.11
CA THR A 98 -11.57 15.26 2.45
C THR A 98 -13.06 15.52 2.60
N ASN A 99 -13.89 14.51 2.36
CA ASN A 99 -15.35 14.60 2.52
C ASN A 99 -15.73 14.97 3.96
N THR A 100 -15.06 14.39 4.96
CA THR A 100 -15.29 14.71 6.37
C THR A 100 -14.96 16.18 6.68
N ALA A 101 -13.85 16.70 6.14
CA ALA A 101 -13.45 18.09 6.32
C ALA A 101 -14.47 19.06 5.67
N VAL A 102 -14.95 18.74 4.47
CA VAL A 102 -15.99 19.51 3.76
C VAL A 102 -17.28 19.54 4.57
N LEU A 103 -17.79 18.37 4.99
CA LEU A 103 -19.02 18.28 5.77
C LEU A 103 -18.92 19.04 7.10
N THR A 104 -17.77 18.99 7.76
CA THR A 104 -17.53 19.75 8.99
C THR A 104 -17.58 21.26 8.73
N THR A 105 -16.97 21.73 7.65
CA THR A 105 -16.97 23.14 7.25
C THR A 105 -18.38 23.61 6.90
N MET A 106 -19.13 22.81 6.13
CA MET A 106 -20.52 23.10 5.79
C MET A 106 -21.41 23.17 7.02
N LYS A 107 -21.23 22.27 7.99
CA LYS A 107 -21.97 22.30 9.26
C LYS A 107 -21.69 23.59 10.04
N ASN A 108 -20.42 23.95 10.21
CA ASN A 108 -20.05 25.18 10.91
C ASN A 108 -20.63 26.43 10.22
N ALA A 109 -20.63 26.47 8.89
CA ALA A 109 -21.24 27.55 8.13
C ALA A 109 -22.77 27.62 8.32
N ALA A 110 -23.45 26.47 8.32
CA ALA A 110 -24.88 26.39 8.58
C ALA A 110 -25.24 26.86 10.01
N ASP A 111 -24.43 26.48 11.01
CA ASP A 111 -24.61 26.91 12.40
C ASP A 111 -24.40 28.43 12.56
N ALA A 112 -23.43 29.01 11.84
CA ALA A 112 -23.21 30.46 11.82
C ALA A 112 -24.38 31.21 11.16
N LEU A 113 -24.89 30.70 10.02
CA LEU A 113 -26.07 31.27 9.36
C LEU A 113 -27.31 31.22 10.26
N LYS A 114 -27.52 30.11 10.97
CA LYS A 114 -28.64 29.96 11.91
C LYS A 114 -28.55 30.96 13.05
N SER A 115 -27.36 31.13 13.64
CA SER A 115 -27.14 32.11 14.70
C SER A 115 -27.38 33.54 14.20
N ALA A 116 -26.86 33.89 13.02
CA ALA A 116 -27.10 35.21 12.43
C ALA A 116 -28.58 35.48 12.17
N HIS A 117 -29.36 34.47 11.77
CA HIS A 117 -30.80 34.59 11.55
C HIS A 117 -31.62 34.70 12.85
N GLN A 118 -31.16 34.09 13.95
CA GLN A 118 -31.80 34.25 15.27
C GLN A 118 -31.54 35.62 15.91
N HIS A 119 -30.50 36.32 15.47
CA HIS A 119 -30.14 37.67 15.92
C HIS A 119 -30.72 38.79 15.03
N MET A 120 -31.52 38.45 14.01
CA MET A 120 -32.39 39.37 13.27
C MET A 120 -33.82 39.29 13.79
#